data_AF-A0A9W9WMQ7-F1
#
_entry.id   AF-A0A9W9WMQ7-F1
#
_cell.length_a   1.000
_cell.length_b   1.000
_cell.length_c   1.000
_cell.angle_alpha   90.00
_cell.angle_beta   90.00
_cell.angle_gamma   90.00
#
_symmetry.space_group_name_H-M   'P 1'
#
loop_
_entity.id
_entity.type
_entity.pdbx_description
1 polymer ?
#
loop_
_entity_poly.entity_id
_entity_poly.type
_entity_poly.pdbx_seq_one_letter_code
_entity_poly.pdbx_strand_id
1 'polypeptide(L)'
;MSTEMDNEMHSVIELLTIADIEASTDVLSIRTNAIKVVRVKEHFAVKIGYSIPPLEAKNINFITANSKVHIPKVHANFVDPETQKRYIIMDFVPSTDL
;
A
#
# COMPACT_ATOMS: atom_id res chain seq x y z
N MET A 1 16.42 -1.11 -19.29
CA MET A 1 16.35 -2.10 -18.20
C MET A 1 15.18 -1.77 -17.27
N SER A 2 14.03 -1.38 -17.85
CA SER A 2 12.93 -0.71 -17.15
C SER A 2 11.56 -1.25 -17.58
N THR A 3 11.57 -2.46 -18.14
CA THR A 3 10.38 -3.14 -18.71
C THR A 3 10.14 -4.52 -18.07
N GLU A 4 11.09 -5.01 -17.25
CA GLU A 4 11.02 -6.30 -16.58
C GLU A 4 10.54 -6.16 -15.14
N MET A 5 10.99 -5.13 -14.41
CA MET A 5 10.56 -4.84 -13.03
C MET A 5 9.10 -4.39 -12.93
N ASP A 6 8.60 -3.64 -13.89
CA ASP A 6 7.19 -3.21 -13.98
C ASP A 6 6.26 -4.40 -14.27
N ASN A 7 6.68 -5.33 -15.13
CA ASN A 7 5.90 -6.51 -15.45
C ASN A 7 5.89 -7.53 -14.29
N GLU A 8 7.01 -7.69 -13.59
CA GLU A 8 7.09 -8.50 -12.36
C GLU A 8 6.24 -7.87 -11.24
N MET A 9 6.33 -6.54 -11.02
CA MET A 9 5.55 -5.85 -10.00
C MET A 9 4.04 -5.93 -10.25
N HIS A 10 3.58 -5.84 -11.51
CA HIS A 10 2.19 -6.07 -11.88
C HIS A 10 1.71 -7.49 -11.54
N SER A 11 2.54 -8.49 -11.82
CA SER A 11 2.26 -9.90 -11.52
C SER A 11 2.24 -10.19 -10.00
N VAL A 12 3.10 -9.51 -9.23
CA VAL A 12 3.17 -9.67 -7.77
C VAL A 12 1.97 -9.03 -7.06
N ILE A 13 1.40 -7.95 -7.61
CA ILE A 13 0.16 -7.34 -7.11
C ILE A 13 -1.03 -8.26 -7.38
N GLU A 14 -1.10 -8.92 -8.55
CA GLU A 14 -2.18 -9.88 -8.86
C GLU A 14 -2.19 -11.11 -7.94
N LEU A 15 -1.03 -11.50 -7.41
CA LEU A 15 -0.88 -12.62 -6.47
C LEU A 15 -1.01 -12.21 -5.00
N LEU A 16 -1.15 -10.91 -4.69
CA LEU A 16 -1.21 -10.43 -3.31
C LEU A 16 -2.65 -10.57 -2.77
N THR A 17 -2.85 -11.53 -1.87
CA THR A 17 -4.19 -11.78 -1.29
C THR A 17 -4.39 -11.04 0.04
N ILE A 18 -5.66 -10.84 0.42
CA ILE A 18 -6.00 -10.29 1.75
C ILE A 18 -5.42 -11.16 2.87
N ALA A 19 -5.38 -12.48 2.68
CA ALA A 19 -4.80 -13.40 3.64
C ALA A 19 -3.30 -13.14 3.85
N ASP A 20 -2.54 -12.91 2.78
CA ASP A 20 -1.10 -12.57 2.88
C ASP A 20 -0.88 -11.25 3.62
N ILE A 21 -1.76 -10.26 3.35
CA ILE A 21 -1.71 -8.95 3.98
C ILE A 21 -1.99 -9.05 5.49
N GLU A 22 -3.03 -9.79 5.88
CA GLU A 22 -3.42 -9.94 7.30
C GLU A 22 -2.49 -10.89 8.07
N ALA A 23 -1.87 -11.86 7.39
CA ALA A 23 -0.85 -12.75 7.96
C ALA A 23 0.51 -12.07 8.16
N SER A 24 0.72 -10.89 7.56
CA SER A 24 1.99 -10.17 7.72
C SER A 24 2.23 -9.77 9.18
N THR A 25 3.41 -10.14 9.67
CA THR A 25 3.90 -9.81 11.02
C THR A 25 4.79 -8.57 11.02
N ASP A 26 5.18 -8.06 9.84
CA ASP A 26 6.04 -6.88 9.71
C ASP A 26 5.18 -5.60 9.77
N VAL A 27 4.89 -5.16 10.99
CA VAL A 27 4.06 -3.97 11.25
C VAL A 27 4.92 -2.72 11.26
N LEU A 28 4.79 -1.91 10.21
CA LEU A 28 5.52 -0.65 10.05
C LEU A 28 4.95 0.47 10.93
N SER A 29 3.65 0.46 11.18
CA SER A 29 3.01 1.48 12.01
C SER A 29 1.66 1.02 12.55
N ILE A 30 1.37 1.37 13.80
CA ILE A 30 0.04 1.25 14.41
C ILE A 30 -0.37 2.65 14.86
N ARG A 31 -1.39 3.22 14.21
CA ARG A 31 -1.86 4.57 14.55
C ARG A 31 -2.98 4.53 15.58
N THR A 32 -3.86 3.55 15.45
CA THR A 32 -4.94 3.23 16.39
C THR A 32 -5.24 1.73 16.29
N ASN A 33 -6.09 1.20 17.18
CA ASN A 33 -6.61 -0.17 17.06
C ASN A 33 -7.40 -0.40 15.75
N ALA A 34 -7.73 0.66 15.01
CA ALA A 34 -8.52 0.62 13.79
C ALA A 34 -7.70 0.85 12.51
N ILE A 35 -6.42 1.25 12.59
CA ILE A 35 -5.57 1.53 11.42
C ILE A 35 -4.13 1.06 11.69
N LYS A 36 -3.66 0.12 10.88
CA LYS A 36 -2.27 -0.35 10.85
C LYS A 36 -1.66 -0.21 9.45
N VAL A 37 -0.35 -0.13 9.38
CA VAL A 37 0.44 -0.25 8.15
C VAL A 37 1.34 -1.47 8.33
N VAL A 38 1.26 -2.41 7.40
CA VAL A 38 2.12 -3.60 7.36
C VAL A 38 2.96 -3.57 6.11
N ARG A 39 4.18 -4.09 6.19
CA ARG A 39 4.97 -4.43 5.01
C ARG A 39 4.51 -5.79 4.53
N VAL A 40 4.33 -5.97 3.23
CA VAL A 40 4.06 -7.29 2.66
C VAL A 40 5.09 -7.57 1.60
N LYS A 41 5.82 -8.68 1.77
CA LYS A 41 7.03 -9.00 1.00
C LYS A 41 8.05 -7.85 1.13
N GLU A 42 8.95 -7.71 0.16
CA GLU A 42 9.99 -6.68 0.19
C GLU A 42 9.54 -5.32 -0.38
N HIS A 43 8.48 -5.30 -1.20
CA HIS A 43 8.17 -4.17 -2.09
C HIS A 43 6.91 -3.38 -1.74
N PHE A 44 6.04 -3.88 -0.85
CA PHE A 44 4.74 -3.24 -0.60
C PHE A 44 4.53 -2.83 0.84
N ALA A 45 3.97 -1.64 1.02
CA ALA A 45 3.35 -1.20 2.25
C ALA A 45 1.84 -1.21 2.07
N VAL A 46 1.12 -1.77 3.03
CA VAL A 46 -0.33 -1.87 2.98
C VAL A 46 -0.93 -1.21 4.21
N LYS A 47 -1.72 -0.16 3.97
CA LYS A 47 -2.50 0.48 5.02
C LYS A 47 -3.87 -0.19 5.11
N ILE A 48 -4.22 -0.64 6.32
CA ILE A 48 -5.39 -1.47 6.60
C ILE A 48 -6.18 -0.83 7.73
N GLY A 49 -7.49 -0.67 7.55
CA GLY A 49 -8.32 -0.15 8.63
C GLY A 49 -9.76 0.20 8.26
N TYR A 50 -10.58 0.38 9.29
CA TYR A 50 -12.01 0.69 9.17
C TYR A 50 -12.28 2.17 8.89
N SER A 51 -11.41 3.06 9.38
CA SER A 51 -11.62 4.51 9.34
C SER A 51 -10.63 5.21 8.40
N ILE A 52 -10.17 4.52 7.36
CA ILE A 52 -9.29 5.12 6.34
C ILE A 52 -10.14 5.95 5.37
N PRO A 53 -9.93 7.29 5.31
CA PRO A 53 -10.68 8.15 4.41
C PRO A 53 -10.43 7.75 2.94
N PRO A 54 -11.47 7.67 2.10
CA PRO A 54 -11.30 7.43 0.65
C PRO A 54 -10.41 8.47 -0.04
N LEU A 55 -10.28 9.66 0.56
CA LEU A 55 -9.51 10.77 0.03
C LEU A 55 -7.99 10.52 0.07
N GLU A 56 -7.49 9.64 0.94
CA GLU A 56 -6.04 9.41 1.07
C GLU A 56 -5.40 8.93 -0.24
N ALA A 57 -5.98 7.92 -0.88
CA ALA A 57 -5.49 7.42 -2.17
C ALA A 57 -5.64 8.47 -3.29
N LYS A 58 -6.72 9.26 -3.26
CA LYS A 58 -6.94 10.34 -4.25
C LYS A 58 -5.90 11.45 -4.12
N ASN A 59 -5.53 11.81 -2.89
CA ASN A 59 -4.50 12.81 -2.62
C ASN A 59 -3.12 12.33 -3.08
N ILE A 60 -2.77 11.06 -2.82
CA ILE A 60 -1.49 10.51 -3.29
C ILE A 60 -1.43 10.55 -4.82
N ASN A 61 -2.46 10.06 -5.51
CA ASN A 61 -2.52 10.10 -6.98
C ASN A 61 -2.43 11.54 -7.53
N PHE A 62 -3.07 12.51 -6.88
CA PHE A 62 -2.99 13.91 -7.27
C PHE A 62 -1.58 14.48 -7.13
N ILE A 63 -0.88 14.16 -6.04
CA ILE A 63 0.50 14.62 -5.82
C ILE A 63 1.45 13.93 -6.79
N THR A 64 1.29 12.63 -7.08
CA THR A 64 2.11 11.91 -8.08
C THR A 64 2.00 12.56 -9.46
N ALA A 65 0.80 12.99 -9.84
CA ALA A 65 0.55 13.60 -11.15
C ALA A 65 1.07 15.04 -11.27
N ASN A 66 1.26 15.75 -10.15
CA ASN A 66 1.51 17.20 -10.15
C ASN A 66 2.79 17.63 -9.42
N SER A 67 3.58 16.70 -8.88
CA SER A 67 4.78 17.00 -8.10
C SER A 67 5.99 16.23 -8.61
N LYS A 68 7.18 16.82 -8.46
CA LYS A 68 8.48 16.15 -8.71
C LYS A 68 8.99 15.38 -7.49
N VAL A 69 8.21 15.33 -6.41
CA VAL A 69 8.56 14.58 -5.19
C VAL A 69 8.32 13.09 -5.47
N HIS A 70 9.36 12.27 -5.25
CA HIS A 70 9.19 10.82 -5.22
C HIS A 70 8.31 10.44 -4.04
N ILE A 71 7.08 10.01 -4.34
CA ILE A 71 6.14 9.48 -3.36
C ILE A 71 5.79 8.04 -3.72
N PRO A 72 5.43 7.20 -2.73
CA PRO A 72 4.99 5.84 -2.98
C PRO A 72 3.81 5.79 -3.96
N LYS A 73 3.90 4.95 -5.00
CA LYS A 73 2.80 4.75 -5.95
C LYS A 73 1.72 3.91 -5.28
N VAL A 74 0.45 4.30 -5.45
CA VAL A 74 -0.70 3.45 -5.05
C VAL A 74 -1.01 2.49 -6.19
N HIS A 75 -1.01 1.20 -5.87
CA HIS A 75 -1.33 0.12 -6.81
C HIS A 75 -2.79 -0.29 -6.73
N ALA A 76 -3.36 -0.30 -5.52
CA ALA A 76 -4.77 -0.66 -5.31
C ALA A 76 -5.39 0.08 -4.12
N ASN A 77 -6.68 0.33 -4.21
CA ASN A 77 -7.51 0.84 -3.13
C ASN A 77 -8.89 0.20 -3.20
N PHE A 78 -9.22 -0.65 -2.24
CA PHE A 78 -10.49 -1.35 -2.20
C PHE A 78 -10.99 -1.52 -0.76
N VAL A 79 -12.26 -1.88 -0.64
CA VAL A 79 -12.89 -2.25 0.63
C VAL A 79 -13.26 -3.70 0.54
N ASP A 80 -12.85 -4.49 1.53
CA ASP A 80 -13.27 -5.87 1.65
C ASP A 80 -14.76 -5.92 2.06
N PRO A 81 -15.65 -6.53 1.27
CA PRO A 81 -17.07 -6.56 1.59
C PRO A 81 -17.38 -7.36 2.87
N GLU A 82 -16.55 -8.34 3.24
CA GLU A 82 -16.79 -9.18 4.42
C GLU A 82 -16.44 -8.43 5.71
N THR A 83 -15.25 -7.85 5.79
CA THR A 83 -14.78 -7.16 7.00
C THR A 83 -15.05 -5.67 7.01
N GLN A 84 -15.44 -5.06 5.88
CA GLN A 84 -15.56 -3.61 5.68
C GLN A 84 -14.24 -2.83 5.90
N LYS A 85 -13.09 -3.52 6.00
CA LYS A 85 -11.79 -2.87 6.07
C LYS A 85 -11.39 -2.33 4.70
N ARG A 86 -10.80 -1.13 4.69
CA ARG A 86 -10.15 -0.58 3.51
C ARG A 86 -8.69 -1.03 3.46
N TYR A 87 -8.24 -1.34 2.25
CA TYR A 87 -6.86 -1.69 1.94
C TYR A 87 -6.34 -0.70 0.91
N ILE A 88 -5.22 -0.06 1.23
CA ILE A 88 -4.46 0.77 0.29
C ILE A 88 -3.10 0.12 0.13
N ILE A 89 -2.84 -0.43 -1.04
CA ILE A 89 -1.57 -1.08 -1.40
C ILE A 89 -0.71 -0.04 -2.13
N MET A 90 0.49 0.19 -1.62
CA MET A 90 1.45 1.16 -2.16
C MET A 90 2.87 0.62 -2.12
N ASP A 91 3.78 1.26 -2.85
CA ASP A 91 5.21 0.95 -2.76
C ASP A 91 5.69 1.07 -1.31
N PHE A 92 6.53 0.13 -0.89
CA PHE A 92 7.33 0.30 0.30
C PHE A 92 8.59 1.10 -0.07
N VAL A 93 8.70 2.29 0.50
CA VAL A 93 9.92 3.11 0.40
C VAL A 93 10.68 2.93 1.72
N PRO A 94 11.82 2.21 1.73
CA PRO A 94 12.64 2.13 2.92
C PRO A 94 13.14 3.52 3.29
N SER A 95 13.02 3.88 4.57
CA SER A 95 13.59 5.12 5.07
C SER A 95 15.11 5.00 5.02
N THR A 96 15.76 5.64 4.05
CA THR A 96 17.14 6.10 4.24
C THR A 96 17.03 7.40 5.05
N ASP A 97 17.54 7.41 6.28
CA ASP A 97 17.79 8.65 7.01
C ASP A 97 18.39 9.69 6.05
N LEU A 98 17.72 10.84 5.94
CA LEU A 98 18.17 11.99 5.15
C LEU A 98 19.34 12.71 5.82
#